data_AF-A0A1Y4TFZ3-F1
#
_entry.id   AF-A0A1Y4TFZ3-F1
#
_cell.length_a   1.000
_cell.length_b   1.000
_cell.length_c   1.000
_cell.angle_alpha   90.00
_cell.angle_beta   90.00
_cell.angle_gamma   90.00
#
_symmetry.space_group_name_H-M   'P 1'
#
loop_
_entity.id
_entity.type
_entity.pdbx_description
1 polymer ?
#
loop_
_entity_poly.entity_id
_entity_poly.type
_entity_poly.pdbx_seq_one_letter_code
_entity_poly.pdbx_strand_id
1 'polypeptide(L)'
;MADWDLREAFEREYIPWLHQSTCYCYGNLSEDQEQQDYLDVLSFPQKVGLWLQFLENGIDYEEFAWIYDRIFAQELNDRIEWELAVYAALNQLEYALKISESEFELYDGSGERRYFSFNSEQNAQRVFLKLLFPLNV
;
A
#
# COMPACT_ATOMS: atom_id res chain seq x y z
N MET A 1 7.78 -34.87 -13.50
CA MET A 1 7.29 -33.52 -13.16
C MET A 1 8.29 -32.55 -13.74
N ALA A 2 7.89 -31.74 -14.71
CA ALA A 2 8.79 -30.74 -15.27
C ALA A 2 9.06 -29.73 -14.15
N ASP A 3 10.33 -29.63 -13.77
CA ASP A 3 10.88 -28.54 -12.99
C ASP A 3 10.75 -27.31 -13.89
N TRP A 4 9.67 -26.55 -13.72
CA TRP A 4 9.57 -25.26 -14.36
C TRP A 4 10.62 -24.39 -13.69
N ASP A 5 11.50 -23.75 -14.45
CA ASP A 5 12.35 -22.69 -13.90
C ASP A 5 11.63 -21.36 -14.17
N LEU A 6 10.80 -20.94 -13.21
CA LEU A 6 10.04 -19.70 -13.32
C LEU A 6 10.98 -18.51 -13.51
N ARG A 7 12.23 -18.59 -13.04
CA ARG A 7 13.21 -17.51 -13.20
C ARG A 7 13.53 -17.30 -14.67
N GLU A 8 13.77 -18.37 -15.42
CA GLU A 8 14.07 -18.28 -16.85
C GLU A 8 12.89 -17.74 -17.66
N ALA A 9 11.65 -18.09 -17.26
CA ALA A 9 10.45 -17.55 -17.89
C ALA A 9 10.27 -16.04 -17.61
N PHE A 10 10.50 -15.59 -16.38
CA PHE A 10 10.37 -14.18 -15.99
C PHE A 10 11.49 -13.30 -16.54
N GLU A 11 12.73 -13.82 -16.65
CA GLU A 11 13.85 -13.12 -17.31
C GLU A 11 13.59 -12.92 -18.81
N ARG A 12 12.99 -13.90 -19.49
CA ARG A 12 12.62 -13.78 -20.92
C ARG A 12 11.53 -12.75 -21.18
N GLU A 13 10.61 -12.57 -20.24
CA GLU A 13 9.54 -11.59 -20.34
C GLU A 13 9.93 -10.19 -19.82
N TYR A 14 11.23 -9.96 -19.53
CA TYR A 14 11.74 -8.70 -19.00
C TYR A 14 10.96 -8.22 -17.76
N ILE A 15 10.59 -9.14 -16.85
CA ILE A 15 9.90 -8.79 -15.60
C ILE A 15 10.98 -8.36 -14.58
N PRO A 16 11.21 -7.06 -14.33
CA PRO A 16 12.40 -6.56 -13.63
C PRO A 16 12.42 -6.81 -12.10
N TRP A 17 11.38 -7.43 -11.53
CA TRP A 17 10.99 -7.25 -10.12
C TRP A 17 11.36 -8.38 -9.16
N LEU A 18 12.26 -9.29 -9.53
CA LEU A 18 12.65 -10.44 -8.68
C LEU A 18 13.26 -10.07 -7.31
N HIS A 19 13.52 -8.79 -7.04
CA HIS A 19 14.17 -8.30 -5.81
C HIS A 19 13.29 -7.42 -4.92
N GLN A 20 12.06 -7.08 -5.33
CA GLN A 20 11.19 -6.24 -4.52
C GLN A 20 10.05 -7.06 -3.92
N SER A 21 9.77 -6.83 -2.64
CA SER A 21 8.62 -7.40 -1.96
C SER A 21 7.39 -6.60 -2.34
N THR A 22 6.87 -6.79 -3.56
CA THR A 22 5.56 -6.29 -3.97
C THR A 22 4.46 -7.27 -3.58
N CYS A 23 3.25 -6.78 -3.33
CA CYS A 23 2.08 -7.62 -3.07
C CYS A 23 1.51 -8.20 -4.37
N TYR A 24 1.64 -7.48 -5.48
CA TYR A 24 1.14 -7.89 -6.79
C TYR A 24 2.26 -8.02 -7.82
N CYS A 25 1.96 -8.77 -8.90
CA CYS A 25 2.82 -8.88 -10.05
C CYS A 25 2.47 -7.80 -11.07
N TYR A 26 3.46 -7.00 -11.47
CA TYR A 26 3.32 -5.96 -12.48
C TYR A 26 4.05 -6.38 -13.76
N GLY A 27 3.36 -6.29 -14.89
CA GLY A 27 3.89 -6.60 -16.21
C GLY A 27 3.81 -5.38 -17.11
N ASN A 28 4.92 -5.07 -17.78
CA ASN A 28 4.97 -3.98 -18.76
C ASN A 28 4.56 -4.49 -20.14
N LEU A 29 3.70 -3.73 -20.81
CA LEU A 29 3.37 -3.99 -22.23
C LEU A 29 4.27 -3.19 -23.19
N SER A 30 5.01 -2.20 -22.67
CA SER A 30 5.98 -1.38 -23.41
C SER A 30 7.19 -1.03 -22.55
N GLU A 31 8.33 -0.77 -23.18
CA GLU A 31 9.61 -0.46 -22.50
C GLU A 31 9.61 0.91 -21.80
N ASP A 32 8.68 1.81 -22.16
CA ASP A 32 8.62 3.20 -21.66
C ASP A 32 7.76 3.40 -20.39
N GLN A 33 7.23 2.33 -19.78
CA GLN A 33 6.39 2.47 -18.58
C GLN A 33 7.24 2.68 -17.32
N GLU A 34 7.01 3.80 -16.65
CA GLU A 34 7.63 4.08 -15.35
C GLU A 34 6.93 3.26 -14.26
N GLN A 35 7.68 2.88 -13.23
CA GLN A 35 7.20 2.15 -12.05
C GLN A 35 5.97 2.80 -11.40
N GLN A 36 5.84 4.11 -11.63
CA GLN A 36 4.84 4.96 -11.03
C GLN A 36 3.44 4.84 -11.69
N ASP A 37 3.32 4.20 -12.86
CA ASP A 37 2.04 3.91 -13.54
C ASP A 37 1.33 2.69 -12.93
N TYR A 38 2.03 1.89 -12.14
CA TYR A 38 1.50 0.65 -11.59
C TYR A 38 0.45 0.83 -10.52
N LEU A 39 0.47 1.94 -9.80
CA LEU A 39 -0.55 2.26 -8.81
C LEU A 39 -1.91 2.55 -9.47
N ASP A 40 -1.88 3.07 -10.70
CA ASP A 40 -3.07 3.49 -11.44
C ASP A 40 -3.83 2.29 -12.02
N VAL A 41 -3.15 1.16 -12.24
CA VAL A 41 -3.80 -0.09 -12.69
C VAL A 41 -4.41 -0.90 -11.55
N LEU A 42 -4.12 -0.56 -10.29
CA LEU A 42 -4.69 -1.27 -9.15
C LEU A 42 -6.19 -0.99 -9.05
N SER A 43 -6.98 -2.06 -9.09
CA SER A 43 -8.41 -1.99 -8.79
C SER A 43 -8.64 -1.69 -7.31
N PHE A 44 -9.81 -1.14 -6.98
CA PHE A 44 -10.19 -0.89 -5.58
C PHE A 44 -10.02 -2.11 -4.66
N PRO A 45 -10.45 -3.34 -5.02
CA PRO A 45 -10.21 -4.52 -4.18
C PRO A 45 -8.72 -4.81 -3.93
N GLN A 46 -7.84 -4.51 -4.89
CA GLN A 46 -6.40 -4.67 -4.71
C GLN A 46 -5.82 -3.61 -3.76
N LYS A 47 -6.29 -2.36 -3.87
CA LYS A 47 -5.94 -1.29 -2.92
C LYS A 47 -6.34 -1.68 -1.50
N VAL A 48 -7.55 -2.23 -1.32
CA VAL A 48 -8.01 -2.79 -0.03
C VAL A 48 -7.14 -3.96 0.42
N GLY A 49 -6.80 -4.88 -0.50
CA GLY A 49 -5.95 -6.03 -0.23
C GLY A 49 -4.58 -5.67 0.33
N LEU A 50 -3.92 -4.64 -0.21
CA LEU A 50 -2.67 -4.10 0.33
C LEU A 50 -2.82 -3.67 1.80
N TRP A 51 -3.87 -2.90 2.10
CA TRP A 51 -4.14 -2.45 3.46
C TRP A 51 -4.45 -3.60 4.41
N LEU A 52 -5.18 -4.62 3.97
CA LEU A 52 -5.46 -5.81 4.79
C LEU A 52 -4.17 -6.52 5.17
N GLN A 53 -3.25 -6.74 4.22
CA GLN A 53 -1.98 -7.39 4.51
C GLN A 53 -1.11 -6.61 5.49
N PHE A 54 -1.10 -5.28 5.38
CA PHE A 54 -0.38 -4.46 6.35
C PHE A 54 -1.04 -4.48 7.74
N LEU A 55 -2.36 -4.29 7.82
CA LEU A 55 -3.08 -4.19 9.10
C LEU A 55 -3.16 -5.52 9.85
N GLU A 56 -3.26 -6.64 9.14
CA GLU A 56 -3.34 -7.98 9.73
C GLU A 56 -1.95 -8.58 9.97
N ASN A 57 -1.06 -8.53 8.96
CA ASN A 57 0.21 -9.26 8.98
C ASN A 57 1.43 -8.35 9.19
N GLY A 58 1.25 -7.02 9.20
CA GLY A 58 2.34 -6.06 9.38
C GLY A 58 3.28 -5.96 8.18
N ILE A 59 2.86 -6.44 7.00
CA ILE A 59 3.72 -6.48 5.81
C ILE A 59 3.71 -5.11 5.13
N ASP A 60 4.89 -4.49 5.06
CA ASP A 60 5.12 -3.22 4.37
C ASP A 60 5.66 -3.49 2.96
N TYR A 61 4.74 -3.72 2.02
CA TYR A 61 5.09 -3.95 0.62
C TYR A 61 5.60 -2.68 -0.07
N GLU A 62 6.37 -2.86 -1.13
CA GLU A 62 7.00 -1.77 -1.89
C GLU A 62 5.95 -0.79 -2.46
N GLU A 63 4.74 -1.24 -2.77
CA GLU A 63 3.64 -0.39 -3.21
C GLU A 63 3.41 0.79 -2.25
N PHE A 64 3.62 0.62 -0.94
CA PHE A 64 3.50 1.72 0.01
C PHE A 64 4.61 2.76 -0.12
N ALA A 65 5.82 2.36 -0.52
CA ALA A 65 6.89 3.30 -0.84
C ALA A 65 6.50 4.15 -2.06
N TRP A 66 5.98 3.52 -3.11
CA TRP A 66 5.53 4.22 -4.31
C TRP A 66 4.38 5.20 -4.02
N ILE A 67 3.41 4.79 -3.19
CA ILE A 67 2.31 5.67 -2.77
C ILE A 67 2.86 6.84 -1.96
N TYR A 68 3.80 6.59 -1.05
CA TYR A 68 4.41 7.64 -0.23
C TYR A 68 5.12 8.70 -1.10
N ASP A 69 5.92 8.26 -2.07
CA ASP A 69 6.62 9.15 -3.00
C ASP A 69 5.64 9.99 -3.81
N ARG A 70 4.54 9.41 -4.31
CA ARG A 70 3.47 10.13 -5.04
C ARG A 70 2.74 11.14 -4.16
N ILE A 71 2.43 10.79 -2.90
CA ILE A 71 1.83 11.74 -1.94
C ILE A 71 2.78 12.92 -1.72
N PHE A 72 4.08 12.65 -1.53
CA PHE A 72 5.08 13.68 -1.29
C PHE A 72 5.26 14.61 -2.51
N ALA A 73 5.24 14.04 -3.71
CA ALA A 73 5.28 14.79 -4.97
C ALA A 73 3.97 15.53 -5.30
N GLN A 74 2.89 15.30 -4.54
CA GLN A 74 1.54 15.79 -4.83
C GLN A 74 0.96 15.26 -6.16
N GLU A 75 1.34 14.04 -6.53
CA GLU A 75 1.00 13.38 -7.80
C GLU A 75 0.21 12.09 -7.60
N LEU A 76 -0.29 11.82 -6.39
CA LEU A 76 -1.12 10.63 -6.15
C LEU A 76 -2.49 10.79 -6.82
N ASN A 77 -2.66 10.12 -7.96
CA ASN A 77 -3.96 9.96 -8.62
C ASN A 77 -4.95 9.21 -7.72
N ASP A 78 -6.23 9.55 -7.85
CA ASP A 78 -7.33 8.90 -7.12
C ASP A 78 -7.10 8.77 -5.61
N ARG A 79 -6.51 9.80 -4.98
CA ARG A 79 -6.27 9.85 -3.54
C ARG A 79 -7.49 9.48 -2.69
N ILE A 80 -8.69 9.93 -3.09
CA ILE A 80 -9.95 9.59 -2.40
C ILE A 80 -10.20 8.08 -2.42
N GLU A 81 -9.89 7.40 -3.53
CA GLU A 81 -10.05 5.95 -3.62
C GLU A 81 -9.08 5.23 -2.68
N TRP A 82 -7.85 5.73 -2.55
CA TRP A 82 -6.88 5.22 -1.57
C TRP A 82 -7.34 5.44 -0.12
N GLU A 83 -7.92 6.59 0.20
CA GLU A 83 -8.52 6.86 1.52
C GLU A 83 -9.69 5.90 1.80
N LEU A 84 -10.59 5.71 0.83
CA LEU A 84 -11.71 4.76 0.95
C LEU A 84 -11.22 3.31 1.13
N ALA A 85 -10.12 2.94 0.48
CA ALA A 85 -9.53 1.62 0.62
C ALA A 85 -9.02 1.37 2.05
N VAL A 86 -8.42 2.38 2.70
CA VAL A 86 -8.04 2.31 4.13
C VAL A 86 -9.28 2.06 4.98
N TYR A 87 -10.33 2.86 4.83
CA TYR A 87 -11.56 2.71 5.62
C TYR A 87 -12.23 1.34 5.40
N ALA A 88 -12.24 0.85 4.16
CA ALA A 88 -12.78 -0.47 3.85
C ALA A 88 -11.99 -1.59 4.53
N ALA A 89 -10.66 -1.52 4.54
CA ALA A 89 -9.80 -2.49 5.22
C ALA A 89 -9.97 -2.44 6.75
N LEU A 90 -10.01 -1.23 7.33
CA LEU A 90 -10.29 -1.04 8.76
C LEU A 90 -11.64 -1.65 9.16
N ASN A 91 -12.69 -1.40 8.38
CA ASN A 91 -14.01 -1.94 8.64
C ASN A 91 -14.05 -3.48 8.52
N GLN A 92 -13.34 -4.07 7.55
CA GLN A 92 -13.25 -5.53 7.40
C GLN A 92 -12.52 -6.21 8.55
N LEU A 93 -11.50 -5.56 9.11
CA LEU A 93 -10.73 -6.06 10.25
C LEU A 93 -11.27 -5.59 11.61
N GLU A 94 -12.47 -5.01 11.63
CA GLU A 94 -13.15 -4.50 12.82
C GLU A 94 -12.33 -3.48 13.64
N TYR A 95 -11.45 -2.74 12.98
CA TYR A 95 -10.67 -1.69 13.63
C TYR A 95 -11.57 -0.52 14.03
N ALA A 96 -11.34 0.01 15.23
CA ALA A 96 -11.96 1.25 15.69
C ALA A 96 -10.96 2.41 15.57
N LEU A 97 -11.26 3.34 14.65
CA LEU A 97 -10.54 4.59 14.50
C LEU A 97 -11.31 5.72 15.20
N LYS A 98 -10.67 6.37 16.18
CA LYS A 98 -11.18 7.55 16.86
C LYS A 98 -10.35 8.75 16.46
N ILE A 99 -10.97 9.77 15.90
CA ILE A 99 -10.30 11.02 15.54
C ILE A 99 -10.93 12.15 16.35
N SER A 100 -10.07 12.95 16.99
CA SER A 100 -10.39 14.21 17.65
C SER A 100 -9.59 15.35 17.00
N GLU A 101 -9.80 16.60 17.44
CA GLU A 101 -9.11 17.76 16.86
C GLU A 101 -7.57 17.71 16.96
N SER A 102 -7.02 17.01 17.96
CA SER A 102 -5.56 16.99 18.22
C SER A 102 -4.96 15.59 18.38
N GLU A 103 -5.80 14.55 18.44
CA GLU A 103 -5.36 13.19 18.69
C GLU A 103 -6.15 12.20 17.83
N PHE A 104 -5.49 11.12 17.44
CA PHE A 104 -6.16 9.94 16.92
C PHE A 104 -5.79 8.71 17.74
N GLU A 105 -6.74 7.78 17.82
CA GLU A 105 -6.53 6.48 18.44
C GLU A 105 -7.00 5.40 17.47
N LEU A 106 -6.20 4.34 17.36
CA LEU A 106 -6.49 3.19 16.54
C LEU A 106 -6.50 1.95 17.44
N TYR A 107 -7.60 1.19 17.39
CA TYR A 107 -7.74 -0.09 18.07
C TYR A 107 -8.02 -1.17 17.02
N ASP A 108 -7.37 -2.32 17.12
CA ASP A 108 -7.68 -3.45 16.25
C ASP A 108 -8.99 -4.15 16.65
N GLY A 109 -9.43 -5.14 15.88
CA GLY A 109 -10.67 -5.88 16.14
C GLY A 109 -10.71 -6.63 17.49
N SER A 110 -9.55 -6.83 18.14
CA SER A 110 -9.50 -7.40 19.50
C SER A 110 -9.63 -6.35 20.61
N GLY A 111 -9.64 -5.07 20.24
CA GLY A 111 -9.66 -3.93 21.16
C GLY A 111 -8.26 -3.48 21.61
N GLU A 112 -7.19 -4.06 21.06
CA GLU A 112 -5.82 -3.69 21.38
C GLU A 112 -5.40 -2.41 20.65
N ARG A 113 -4.73 -1.51 21.37
CA ARG A 113 -4.31 -0.21 20.81
C ARG A 113 -3.12 -0.39 19.86
N ARG A 114 -3.26 0.14 18.65
CA ARG A 114 -2.22 0.15 17.61
C ARG A 114 -1.61 1.54 17.50
N TYR A 115 -0.28 1.60 17.46
CA TYR A 115 0.47 2.84 17.39
C TYR A 115 1.17 2.94 16.04
N PHE A 116 0.75 3.91 15.23
CA PHE A 116 1.44 4.27 14.00
C PHE A 116 2.17 5.59 14.18
N SER A 117 3.38 5.67 13.62
CA SER A 117 4.25 6.83 13.74
C SER A 117 4.78 7.25 12.38
N PHE A 118 4.80 8.56 12.14
CA PHE A 118 5.43 9.10 10.94
C PHE A 118 6.95 8.91 10.94
N ASN A 119 7.56 8.72 12.11
CA ASN A 119 8.99 8.40 12.26
C ASN A 119 9.30 6.91 12.04
N SER A 120 8.29 6.07 11.80
CA SER A 120 8.50 4.65 11.47
C SER A 120 9.31 4.52 10.19
N GLU A 121 10.09 3.45 10.05
CA GLU A 121 10.73 3.08 8.77
C GLU A 121 9.72 2.48 7.78
N GLN A 122 8.56 2.04 8.26
CA GLN A 122 7.51 1.45 7.43
C GLN A 122 6.73 2.50 6.64
N ASN A 123 6.72 2.38 5.32
CA ASN A 123 6.02 3.33 4.44
C ASN A 123 4.51 3.23 4.60
N ALA A 124 3.96 2.04 4.84
CA ALA A 124 2.53 1.84 5.09
C ALA A 124 2.01 2.69 6.26
N GLN A 125 2.77 2.80 7.36
CA GLN A 125 2.40 3.68 8.47
C GLN A 125 2.39 5.15 8.06
N ARG A 126 3.41 5.58 7.31
CA ARG A 126 3.52 6.97 6.85
C ARG A 126 2.39 7.32 5.89
N VAL A 127 2.09 6.45 4.93
CA VAL A 127 0.99 6.60 3.97
C VAL A 127 -0.34 6.63 4.70
N PHE A 128 -0.58 5.70 5.63
CA PHE A 128 -1.82 5.66 6.43
C PHE A 128 -2.08 7.01 7.10
N LEU A 129 -1.06 7.55 7.78
CA LEU A 129 -1.17 8.84 8.45
C LEU A 129 -1.37 9.99 7.45
N LYS A 130 -0.68 9.98 6.31
CA LYS A 130 -0.81 11.04 5.30
C LYS A 130 -2.14 11.04 4.57
N LEU A 131 -2.76 9.88 4.38
CA LEU A 131 -4.09 9.75 3.79
C LEU A 131 -5.15 10.27 4.75
N LEU A 132 -5.13 9.86 6.03
CA LEU A 132 -6.16 10.22 7.00
C LEU A 132 -6.00 11.64 7.58
N PHE A 133 -4.77 12.14 7.64
CA PHE A 133 -4.45 13.48 8.14
C PHE A 133 -3.67 14.25 7.08
N PRO A 134 -4.34 14.73 6.01
CA PRO A 134 -3.72 15.64 5.06
C PRO A 134 -3.30 16.91 5.80
N LEU A 135 -2.01 17.01 6.14
CA LEU A 135 -1.45 18.27 6.57
C LEU A 135 -1.49 19.21 5.37
N ASN A 136 -2.19 20.34 5.52
CA ASN A 136 -1.99 21.49 4.64
C ASN A 136 -0.56 21.97 4.87
N VAL A 137 0.39 21.50 4.07
CA VAL A 137 1.72 22.10 3.98
C VAL A 137 1.67 23.18 2.92
#